data_AF-A0A346Y5L3-F1
#
_entry.id   AF-A0A346Y5L3-F1
#
_cell.length_a   1.000
_cell.length_b   1.000
_cell.length_c   1.000
_cell.angle_alpha   90.00
_cell.angle_beta   90.00
_cell.angle_gamma   90.00
#
_symmetry.space_group_name_H-M   'P 1'
#
loop_
_entity.id
_entity.type
_entity.pdbx_description
1 polymer ?
#
loop_
_entity_poly.entity_id
_entity_poly.type
_entity_poly.pdbx_seq_one_letter_code
_entity_poly.pdbx_strand_id
1 'polypeptide(L)'
;MRVLDMDDLDALPSPCRGCMFWQSAAAPPGEQASDPQGQDAWWQAMQLDWGTPGKGIWDGDELIAFALFAPPLHVQRPRTLTFAPSDDALVLATLWCDPDHRGAGHARHLLQALARDALSQGYEAIEAYGAAFVRDGACVLSGSALEALGFALHRPHPTTALYRMDLDRTVSWPQAVGHALGEVISSLQGRERARTRPALEQRQLREDARTNGSSS
;
A
#
# COMPACT_ATOMS: atom_id res chain seq x y z
N MET A 1 6.60 0.52 14.10
CA MET A 1 6.26 0.75 12.69
C MET A 1 5.77 2.18 12.53
N ARG A 2 6.28 2.91 11.55
CA ARG A 2 5.94 4.31 11.27
C ARG A 2 6.02 4.59 9.77
N VAL A 3 5.53 5.74 9.33
CA VAL A 3 5.82 6.24 7.97
C VAL A 3 7.32 6.50 7.82
N LEU A 4 7.83 6.40 6.59
CA LEU A 4 9.20 6.77 6.27
C LEU A 4 9.19 8.23 5.81
N ASP A 5 9.59 9.18 6.63
CA ASP A 5 9.65 10.56 6.16
C ASP A 5 10.94 10.81 5.39
N MET A 6 11.10 12.01 4.84
CA MET A 6 12.28 12.36 4.03
C MET A 6 13.60 12.18 4.80
N ASP A 7 13.57 12.42 6.12
CA ASP A 7 14.73 12.26 6.99
C ASP A 7 15.11 10.78 7.23
N ASP A 8 14.23 9.84 6.88
CA ASP A 8 14.49 8.40 7.04
C ASP A 8 15.11 7.76 5.79
N LEU A 9 15.22 8.49 4.68
CA LEU A 9 15.61 7.90 3.40
C LEU A 9 17.00 7.27 3.44
N ASP A 10 17.93 7.87 4.18
CA ASP A 10 19.30 7.34 4.34
C ASP A 10 19.35 6.01 5.11
N ALA A 11 18.28 5.61 5.80
CA ALA A 11 18.16 4.29 6.41
C ALA A 11 17.75 3.19 5.42
N LEU A 12 17.36 3.54 4.19
CA LEU A 12 17.02 2.56 3.16
C LEU A 12 18.26 1.75 2.77
N PRO A 13 18.20 0.41 2.77
CA PRO A 13 19.33 -0.43 2.42
C PRO A 13 19.71 -0.26 0.95
N SER A 14 20.96 -0.51 0.59
CA SER A 14 21.35 -0.63 -0.82
C SER A 14 20.71 -1.89 -1.45
N PRO A 15 20.19 -1.82 -2.70
CA PRO A 15 20.24 -0.68 -3.62
C PRO A 15 19.05 0.29 -3.50
N CYS A 16 18.16 0.11 -2.52
CA CYS A 16 16.88 0.82 -2.42
C CYS A 16 16.98 2.32 -2.13
N ARG A 17 18.10 2.83 -1.58
CA ARG A 17 18.30 4.30 -1.35
C ARG A 17 18.39 5.13 -2.63
N GLY A 18 18.79 4.52 -3.75
CA GLY A 18 18.88 5.17 -5.06
C GLY A 18 18.19 4.40 -6.18
N CYS A 19 17.37 3.39 -5.88
CA CYS A 19 16.69 2.60 -6.92
C CYS A 19 15.57 3.43 -7.54
N MET A 20 15.78 3.92 -8.76
CA MET A 20 14.76 4.63 -9.55
C MET A 20 13.91 3.70 -10.44
N PHE A 21 13.94 2.39 -10.21
CA PHE A 21 13.30 1.41 -11.08
C PHE A 21 11.80 1.66 -11.25
N TRP A 22 11.10 2.04 -10.18
CA TRP A 22 9.64 2.27 -10.19
C TRP A 22 9.30 3.73 -10.54
N GLN A 23 10.16 4.65 -10.12
CA GLN A 23 10.01 6.10 -10.23
C GLN A 23 10.33 6.62 -11.63
N SER A 24 11.04 5.84 -12.47
CA SER A 24 11.43 6.21 -13.81
C SER A 24 10.93 5.23 -14.87
N ALA A 25 10.54 5.76 -16.03
CA ALA A 25 10.27 4.99 -17.24
C ALA A 25 11.52 4.83 -18.14
N ALA A 26 12.59 5.60 -17.87
CA ALA A 26 13.75 5.72 -18.75
C ALA A 26 14.85 4.67 -18.52
N ALA A 27 14.84 3.97 -17.37
CA ALA A 27 15.90 3.03 -17.03
C ALA A 27 15.80 1.72 -17.84
N PRO A 28 16.83 1.33 -18.63
CA PRO A 28 16.84 0.05 -19.31
C PRO A 28 16.79 -1.11 -18.30
N PRO A 29 16.17 -2.25 -18.65
CA PRO A 29 16.11 -3.42 -17.76
C PRO A 29 17.52 -3.90 -17.38
N GLY A 30 17.81 -3.97 -16.08
CA GLY A 30 19.07 -4.54 -15.57
C GLY A 30 20.18 -3.53 -15.28
N GLU A 31 19.97 -2.23 -15.54
CA GLU A 31 20.90 -1.16 -15.16
C GLU A 31 20.23 -0.29 -14.10
N GLN A 32 20.46 -0.61 -12.84
CA GLN A 32 20.04 0.21 -11.71
C GLN A 32 21.09 1.31 -11.52
N ALA A 33 21.03 2.35 -12.35
CA ALA A 33 21.75 3.57 -12.04
C ALA A 33 21.21 4.10 -10.70
N SER A 34 22.07 4.10 -9.68
CA SER A 34 21.73 4.63 -8.37
C SER A 34 21.61 6.14 -8.48
N ASP A 35 20.43 6.68 -8.20
CA ASP A 35 20.16 8.12 -8.21
C ASP A 35 19.43 8.53 -6.92
N PRO A 36 20.17 8.71 -5.80
CA PRO A 36 19.60 9.14 -4.53
C PRO A 36 18.88 10.49 -4.64
N GLN A 37 19.37 11.41 -5.47
CA GLN A 37 18.76 12.73 -5.63
C GLN A 37 17.44 12.66 -6.40
N GLY A 38 17.36 11.81 -7.43
CA GLY A 38 16.10 11.49 -8.08
C GLY A 38 15.09 10.84 -7.14
N GLN A 39 15.57 9.99 -6.22
CA GLN A 39 14.72 9.37 -5.21
C GLN A 39 14.18 10.41 -4.21
N ASP A 40 15.01 11.34 -3.76
CA ASP A 40 14.61 12.45 -2.87
C ASP A 40 13.58 13.34 -3.57
N ALA A 41 13.80 13.68 -4.84
CA ALA A 41 12.88 14.49 -5.63
C ALA A 41 11.51 13.80 -5.82
N TRP A 42 11.50 12.49 -6.09
CA TRP A 42 10.26 11.72 -6.14
C TRP A 42 9.53 11.69 -4.79
N TRP A 43 10.28 11.50 -3.70
CA TRP A 43 9.71 11.49 -2.34
C TRP A 43 9.06 12.84 -1.98
N GLN A 44 9.72 13.95 -2.32
CA GLN A 44 9.20 15.29 -2.12
C GLN A 44 7.93 15.53 -2.94
N ALA A 45 7.93 15.16 -4.22
CA ALA A 45 6.76 15.29 -5.08
C ALA A 45 5.57 14.48 -4.52
N MET A 46 5.81 13.24 -4.09
CA MET A 46 4.80 12.39 -3.45
C MET A 46 4.19 13.05 -2.21
N GLN A 47 5.01 13.58 -1.30
CA GLN A 47 4.51 14.21 -0.08
C GLN A 47 3.67 15.47 -0.35
N LEU A 48 3.99 16.21 -1.42
CA LEU A 48 3.22 17.39 -1.83
C LEU A 48 1.89 17.00 -2.48
N ASP A 49 1.90 15.99 -3.34
CA ASP A 49 0.75 15.66 -4.19
C ASP A 49 -0.25 14.69 -3.54
N TRP A 50 0.23 13.80 -2.68
CA TRP A 50 -0.59 12.70 -2.13
C TRP A 50 -0.32 12.41 -0.65
N GLY A 51 0.95 12.22 -0.28
CA GLY A 51 1.38 11.86 1.07
C GLY A 51 2.65 11.02 1.07
N THR A 52 3.05 10.56 2.26
CA THR A 52 4.30 9.82 2.46
C THR A 52 4.25 8.43 1.80
N PRO A 53 5.09 8.15 0.78
CA PRO A 53 4.99 6.95 -0.05
C PRO A 53 5.66 5.70 0.54
N GLY A 54 5.73 5.59 1.87
CA GLY A 54 6.34 4.42 2.50
C GLY A 54 6.11 4.27 4.00
N LYS A 55 6.32 3.05 4.47
CA LYS A 55 6.29 2.66 5.89
C LYS A 55 7.46 1.75 6.24
N GLY A 56 7.99 1.93 7.44
CA GLY A 56 9.09 1.15 7.99
C GLY A 56 8.75 0.49 9.33
N ILE A 57 9.31 -0.68 9.56
CA ILE A 57 9.43 -1.35 10.86
C ILE A 57 10.88 -1.19 11.31
N TRP A 58 11.06 -0.77 12.54
CA TRP A 58 12.36 -0.40 13.10
C TRP A 58 12.62 -1.22 14.36
N ASP A 59 13.88 -1.60 14.58
CA ASP A 59 14.41 -2.05 15.87
C ASP A 59 15.43 -1.02 16.36
N GLY A 60 15.06 -0.23 17.37
CA GLY A 60 15.78 1.00 17.71
C GLY A 60 15.86 1.95 16.50
N ASP A 61 17.08 2.28 16.08
CA ASP A 61 17.38 3.13 14.92
C ASP A 61 17.62 2.32 13.63
N GLU A 62 17.53 0.99 13.67
CA GLU A 62 17.74 0.11 12.53
C GLU A 62 16.43 -0.16 11.77
N LEU A 63 16.42 0.08 10.47
CA LEU A 63 15.28 -0.23 9.60
C LEU A 63 15.32 -1.72 9.19
N ILE A 64 14.48 -2.54 9.81
CA ILE A 64 14.47 -4.00 9.59
C ILE A 64 13.48 -4.47 8.52
N ALA A 65 12.49 -3.63 8.15
CA ALA A 65 11.60 -3.90 7.02
C ALA A 65 10.94 -2.61 6.53
N PHE A 66 10.65 -2.52 5.23
CA PHE A 66 9.87 -1.41 4.69
C PHE A 66 9.02 -1.79 3.48
N ALA A 67 8.00 -0.96 3.23
CA ALA A 67 7.20 -1.00 2.02
C ALA A 67 7.17 0.40 1.37
N LEU A 68 7.33 0.45 0.06
CA LEU A 68 7.07 1.65 -0.76
C LEU A 68 5.84 1.42 -1.61
N PHE A 69 4.96 2.41 -1.63
CA PHE A 69 3.69 2.32 -2.33
C PHE A 69 3.22 3.71 -2.78
N ALA A 70 2.45 3.75 -3.85
CA ALA A 70 1.93 5.00 -4.40
C ALA A 70 0.70 4.75 -5.28
N PRO A 71 -0.09 5.79 -5.57
CA PRO A 71 -1.11 5.73 -6.61
C PRO A 71 -0.47 5.48 -7.99
N PRO A 72 -1.19 4.87 -8.95
CA PRO A 72 -0.65 4.51 -10.26
C PRO A 72 0.00 5.68 -11.02
N LEU A 73 -0.55 6.89 -10.89
CA LEU A 73 -0.04 8.09 -11.56
C LEU A 73 1.41 8.44 -11.18
N HIS A 74 1.82 8.10 -9.96
CA HIS A 74 3.13 8.45 -9.41
C HIS A 74 4.19 7.36 -9.59
N VAL A 75 3.81 6.21 -10.13
CA VAL A 75 4.73 5.13 -10.49
C VAL A 75 4.90 5.12 -12.02
N GLN A 76 6.10 5.43 -12.50
CA GLN A 76 6.31 5.64 -13.94
C GLN A 76 6.59 4.34 -14.70
N ARG A 77 7.26 3.38 -14.06
CA ARG A 77 7.66 2.11 -14.68
C ARG A 77 6.52 1.31 -15.33
N PRO A 78 5.31 1.22 -14.73
CA PRO A 78 4.15 0.61 -15.37
C PRO A 78 3.86 1.08 -16.79
N ARG A 79 4.22 2.31 -17.16
CA ARG A 79 4.03 2.86 -18.52
C ARG A 79 4.84 2.13 -19.59
N THR A 80 5.88 1.38 -19.18
CA THR A 80 6.73 0.55 -20.06
C THR A 80 6.38 -0.94 -20.00
N LEU A 81 5.46 -1.32 -19.11
CA LEU A 81 5.04 -2.71 -18.91
C LEU A 81 3.77 -2.99 -19.71
N THR A 82 3.48 -4.28 -19.91
CA THR A 82 2.34 -4.75 -20.70
C THR A 82 1.00 -4.32 -20.14
N PHE A 83 0.87 -4.29 -18.81
CA PHE A 83 -0.37 -3.96 -18.12
C PHE A 83 -0.15 -2.77 -17.20
N ALA A 84 -1.00 -1.75 -17.33
CA ALA A 84 -1.12 -0.69 -16.33
C ALA A 84 -1.86 -1.21 -15.09
N PRO A 85 -1.60 -0.64 -13.90
CA PRO A 85 -2.39 -0.93 -12.71
C PRO A 85 -3.81 -0.36 -12.86
N SER A 86 -4.73 -0.89 -12.09
CA SER A 86 -6.10 -0.39 -12.02
C SER A 86 -6.17 0.93 -11.25
N ASP A 87 -7.06 1.84 -11.66
CA ASP A 87 -7.21 3.17 -11.05
C ASP A 87 -7.72 3.12 -9.60
N ASP A 88 -8.39 2.03 -9.23
CA ASP A 88 -8.93 1.75 -7.89
C ASP A 88 -7.91 1.12 -6.92
N ALA A 89 -6.67 0.92 -7.37
CA ALA A 89 -5.64 0.23 -6.61
C ALA A 89 -4.46 1.13 -6.23
N LEU A 90 -3.93 0.94 -5.02
CA LEU A 90 -2.56 1.37 -4.71
C LEU A 90 -1.55 0.41 -5.30
N VAL A 91 -0.45 0.93 -5.82
CA VAL A 91 0.66 0.11 -6.31
C VAL A 91 1.64 -0.13 -5.16
N LEU A 92 1.83 -1.38 -4.77
CA LEU A 92 2.97 -1.80 -3.94
C LEU A 92 4.19 -1.92 -4.85
N ALA A 93 5.04 -0.89 -4.80
CA ALA A 93 6.25 -0.81 -5.60
C ALA A 93 7.37 -1.66 -5.00
N THR A 94 7.58 -1.59 -3.69
CA THR A 94 8.68 -2.33 -3.04
C THR A 94 8.22 -2.87 -1.70
N LEU A 95 8.66 -4.10 -1.39
CA LEU A 95 8.53 -4.69 -0.08
C LEU A 95 9.84 -5.38 0.25
N TRP A 96 10.49 -4.94 1.31
CA TRP A 96 11.78 -5.46 1.72
C TRP A 96 11.75 -5.81 3.20
N CYS A 97 12.43 -6.90 3.54
CA CYS A 97 12.70 -7.30 4.91
C CYS A 97 14.16 -7.72 4.99
N ASP A 98 14.83 -7.20 6.02
CA ASP A 98 16.17 -7.57 6.37
C ASP A 98 16.28 -9.10 6.48
N PRO A 99 17.28 -9.74 5.84
CA PRO A 99 17.42 -11.19 5.82
C PRO A 99 17.42 -11.85 7.20
N ASP A 100 18.04 -11.22 8.20
CA ASP A 100 18.18 -11.75 9.56
C ASP A 100 16.90 -11.59 10.38
N HIS A 101 15.98 -10.73 9.91
CA HIS A 101 14.68 -10.48 10.51
C HIS A 101 13.51 -11.17 9.77
N ARG A 102 13.80 -12.01 8.76
CA ARG A 102 12.77 -12.77 8.04
C ARG A 102 12.12 -13.82 8.93
N GLY A 103 10.90 -14.22 8.57
CA GLY A 103 10.13 -15.23 9.32
C GLY A 103 9.33 -14.67 10.50
N ALA A 104 9.61 -13.43 10.96
CA ALA A 104 8.86 -12.76 12.02
C ALA A 104 7.55 -12.08 11.57
N GLY A 105 7.18 -12.24 10.29
CA GLY A 105 5.91 -11.71 9.75
C GLY A 105 5.89 -10.20 9.46
N HIS A 106 7.04 -9.52 9.42
CA HIS A 106 7.14 -8.07 9.14
C HIS A 106 6.50 -7.65 7.82
N ALA A 107 6.73 -8.41 6.74
CA ALA A 107 6.08 -8.18 5.43
C ALA A 107 4.55 -8.17 5.54
N ARG A 108 3.98 -9.11 6.30
CA ARG A 108 2.54 -9.20 6.53
C ARG A 108 2.03 -8.01 7.34
N HIS A 109 2.76 -7.60 8.39
CA HIS A 109 2.39 -6.43 9.19
C HIS A 109 2.42 -5.12 8.37
N LEU A 110 3.41 -4.95 7.49
CA LEU A 110 3.47 -3.82 6.54
C LEU A 110 2.28 -3.82 5.59
N LEU A 111 1.95 -4.96 5.00
CA LEU A 111 0.78 -5.09 4.11
C LEU A 111 -0.54 -4.82 4.81
N GLN A 112 -0.70 -5.28 6.06
CA GLN A 112 -1.88 -4.95 6.87
C GLN A 112 -2.02 -3.44 7.09
N ALA A 113 -0.91 -2.77 7.34
CA ALA A 113 -0.88 -1.32 7.50
C ALA A 113 -1.22 -0.60 6.19
N LEU A 114 -0.63 -1.05 5.08
CA LEU A 114 -0.94 -0.50 3.76
C LEU A 114 -2.41 -0.71 3.39
N ALA A 115 -2.98 -1.89 3.65
CA ALA A 115 -4.39 -2.17 3.41
C ALA A 115 -5.32 -1.25 4.22
N ARG A 116 -5.00 -0.96 5.49
CA ARG A 116 -5.76 0.00 6.30
C ARG A 116 -5.73 1.38 5.68
N ASP A 117 -4.54 1.83 5.28
CA ASP A 117 -4.35 3.15 4.69
C ASP A 117 -5.08 3.25 3.35
N ALA A 118 -4.95 2.25 2.47
CA ALA A 118 -5.62 2.16 1.19
C ALA A 118 -7.15 2.27 1.35
N LEU A 119 -7.74 1.47 2.24
CA LEU A 119 -9.17 1.53 2.57
C LEU A 119 -9.60 2.89 3.11
N SER A 120 -8.78 3.50 3.99
CA SER A 120 -9.09 4.82 4.56
C SER A 120 -9.08 5.94 3.52
N GLN A 121 -8.35 5.73 2.41
CA GLN A 121 -8.23 6.65 1.29
C GLN A 121 -9.18 6.31 0.13
N GLY A 122 -9.98 5.25 0.25
CA GLY A 122 -10.99 4.87 -0.74
C GLY A 122 -10.50 3.97 -1.87
N TYR A 123 -9.30 3.39 -1.76
CA TYR A 123 -8.84 2.36 -2.69
C TYR A 123 -9.50 1.02 -2.38
N GLU A 124 -9.80 0.26 -3.43
CA GLU A 124 -10.45 -1.05 -3.36
C GLU A 124 -9.44 -2.20 -3.41
N ALA A 125 -8.20 -1.93 -3.83
CA ALA A 125 -7.16 -2.95 -3.93
C ALA A 125 -5.74 -2.44 -3.68
N ILE A 126 -4.84 -3.39 -3.50
CA ILE A 126 -3.40 -3.20 -3.67
C ILE A 126 -2.97 -4.06 -4.85
N GLU A 127 -2.24 -3.49 -5.79
CA GLU A 127 -1.65 -4.19 -6.93
C GLU A 127 -0.13 -4.18 -6.86
N ALA A 128 0.49 -5.25 -7.33
CA ALA A 128 1.94 -5.40 -7.33
C ALA A 128 2.39 -6.15 -8.58
N TYR A 129 3.51 -5.74 -9.17
CA TYR A 129 4.12 -6.49 -10.26
C TYR A 129 5.03 -7.57 -9.69
N GLY A 130 4.84 -8.80 -10.16
CA GLY A 130 5.62 -9.97 -9.78
C GLY A 130 6.45 -10.49 -10.94
N ALA A 131 7.74 -10.71 -10.71
CA ALA A 131 8.62 -11.37 -11.66
C ALA A 131 8.47 -12.90 -11.56
N ALA A 132 8.53 -13.57 -12.71
CA ALA A 132 8.61 -15.04 -12.76
C ALA A 132 9.95 -15.55 -12.17
N PHE A 133 11.02 -14.78 -12.36
CA PHE A 133 12.35 -15.05 -11.82
C PHE A 133 12.92 -13.77 -11.23
N VAL A 134 13.29 -13.82 -9.95
CA VAL A 134 13.92 -12.68 -9.26
C VAL A 134 15.43 -12.84 -9.34
N ARG A 135 16.11 -11.75 -9.74
CA ARG A 135 17.56 -11.64 -9.64
C ARG A 135 17.91 -10.98 -8.31
N ASP A 136 19.08 -11.31 -7.75
CA ASP A 136 19.58 -10.62 -6.56
C ASP A 136 19.63 -9.11 -6.81
N GLY A 137 19.13 -8.33 -5.84
CA GLY A 137 19.04 -6.88 -5.93
C GLY A 137 17.92 -6.34 -6.82
N ALA A 138 17.02 -7.17 -7.39
CA ALA A 138 15.90 -6.68 -8.18
C ALA A 138 14.84 -5.97 -7.31
N CYS A 139 14.35 -4.81 -7.79
CA CYS A 139 13.28 -4.05 -7.13
C CYS A 139 11.86 -4.64 -7.39
N VAL A 140 11.75 -5.78 -8.12
CA VAL A 140 10.49 -6.48 -8.43
C VAL A 140 10.35 -7.72 -7.54
N LEU A 141 9.17 -7.88 -6.92
CA LEU A 141 8.87 -9.01 -6.03
C LEU A 141 8.71 -10.32 -6.83
N SER A 142 8.92 -11.48 -6.20
CA SER A 142 8.57 -12.76 -6.84
C SER A 142 7.06 -12.96 -6.82
N GLY A 143 6.51 -13.57 -7.88
CA GLY A 143 5.10 -13.98 -7.89
C GLY A 143 4.73 -14.87 -6.70
N SER A 144 5.58 -15.84 -6.37
CA SER A 144 5.36 -16.75 -5.24
C SER A 144 5.34 -16.06 -3.88
N ALA A 145 6.14 -14.99 -3.69
CA ALA A 145 6.12 -14.21 -2.46
C ALA A 145 4.82 -13.39 -2.36
N LEU A 146 4.36 -12.81 -3.48
CA LEU A 146 3.09 -12.09 -3.54
C LEU A 146 1.90 -13.03 -3.21
N GLU A 147 1.88 -14.23 -3.78
CA GLU A 147 0.87 -15.25 -3.47
C GLU A 147 0.89 -15.64 -1.99
N ALA A 148 2.07 -15.89 -1.41
CA ALA A 148 2.20 -16.20 0.02
C ALA A 148 1.75 -15.05 0.94
N LEU A 149 1.76 -13.81 0.43
CA LEU A 149 1.27 -12.62 1.12
C LEU A 149 -0.23 -12.38 0.90
N GLY A 150 -0.90 -13.19 0.08
CA GLY A 150 -2.35 -13.14 -0.15
C GLY A 150 -2.77 -12.38 -1.40
N PHE A 151 -1.84 -12.06 -2.31
CA PHE A 151 -2.21 -11.56 -3.63
C PHE A 151 -2.64 -12.69 -4.55
N ALA A 152 -3.62 -12.43 -5.41
CA ALA A 152 -3.99 -13.30 -6.51
C ALA A 152 -3.36 -12.80 -7.82
N LEU A 153 -3.06 -13.72 -8.74
CA LEU A 153 -2.67 -13.38 -10.09
C LEU A 153 -3.82 -12.66 -10.80
N HIS A 154 -3.61 -11.41 -11.22
CA HIS A 154 -4.64 -10.57 -11.83
C HIS A 154 -4.49 -10.46 -13.35
N ARG A 155 -3.27 -10.18 -13.85
CA ARG A 155 -2.94 -10.20 -15.28
C ARG A 155 -1.68 -11.03 -15.56
N PRO A 156 -1.81 -12.20 -16.20
CA PRO A 156 -0.67 -13.08 -16.46
C PRO A 156 0.27 -12.51 -17.53
N HIS A 157 1.57 -12.63 -17.28
CA HIS A 157 2.62 -12.32 -18.25
C HIS A 157 3.85 -13.23 -18.03
N PRO A 158 4.58 -13.67 -19.06
CA PRO A 158 5.69 -14.60 -18.90
C PRO A 158 6.86 -14.09 -18.04
N THR A 159 7.09 -12.79 -18.00
CA THR A 159 8.23 -12.18 -17.28
C THR A 159 7.82 -11.35 -16.06
N THR A 160 6.71 -10.63 -16.15
CA THR A 160 6.28 -9.62 -15.18
C THR A 160 4.76 -9.56 -15.15
N ALA A 161 4.16 -10.39 -14.30
CA ALA A 161 2.72 -10.47 -14.15
C ALA A 161 2.22 -9.40 -13.15
N LEU A 162 0.97 -9.00 -13.28
CA LEU A 162 0.31 -8.12 -12.32
C LEU A 162 -0.49 -8.97 -11.33
N TYR A 163 -0.28 -8.74 -10.04
CA TYR A 163 -0.98 -9.38 -8.94
C TYR A 163 -1.84 -8.36 -8.22
N ARG A 164 -2.96 -8.81 -7.64
CA ARG A 164 -3.93 -7.96 -6.96
C ARG A 164 -4.37 -8.59 -5.64
N MET A 165 -4.45 -7.76 -4.61
CA MET A 165 -5.09 -8.05 -3.35
C MET A 165 -6.32 -7.14 -3.25
N ASP A 166 -7.50 -7.72 -3.45
CA ASP A 166 -8.76 -7.00 -3.21
C ASP A 166 -8.92 -6.75 -1.71
N LEU A 167 -9.21 -5.49 -1.36
CA LEU A 167 -9.44 -5.06 0.02
C LEU A 167 -10.90 -5.25 0.46
N ASP A 168 -11.64 -5.99 -0.36
CA ASP A 168 -13.09 -6.07 -0.32
C ASP A 168 -13.62 -6.54 1.05
N ARG A 169 -14.75 -5.98 1.46
CA ARG A 169 -15.31 -6.12 2.82
C ARG A 169 -15.95 -7.49 3.08
N THR A 170 -16.04 -8.33 2.05
CA THR A 170 -16.74 -9.63 2.02
C THR A 170 -15.82 -10.81 1.75
N VAL A 171 -14.55 -10.57 1.37
CA VAL A 171 -13.60 -11.62 1.04
C VAL A 171 -12.97 -12.17 2.33
N SER A 172 -12.90 -13.49 2.44
CA SER A 172 -12.20 -14.18 3.52
C SER A 172 -10.70 -13.88 3.42
N TRP A 173 -10.26 -12.80 4.07
CA TRP A 173 -8.86 -12.53 4.33
C TRP A 173 -8.24 -13.76 5.01
N PRO A 174 -6.98 -14.15 4.69
CA PRO A 174 -6.28 -15.14 5.48
C PRO A 174 -6.39 -14.76 6.97
N GLN A 175 -6.79 -15.69 7.84
CA GLN A 175 -7.19 -15.39 9.23
C GLN A 175 -6.14 -14.59 10.02
N ALA A 176 -4.85 -14.71 9.67
CA ALA A 176 -3.76 -13.94 10.28
C ALA A 176 -3.75 -12.44 9.94
N VAL A 177 -4.53 -11.99 8.94
CA VAL A 177 -4.54 -10.62 8.42
C VAL A 177 -5.84 -9.88 8.80
N GLY A 178 -6.95 -10.60 8.92
CA GLY A 178 -8.27 -10.01 9.16
C GLY A 178 -8.46 -9.35 10.53
N HIS A 179 -7.79 -9.80 11.59
CA HIS A 179 -8.10 -9.34 12.95
C HIS A 179 -7.72 -7.87 13.22
N ALA A 180 -6.64 -7.36 12.62
CA ALA A 180 -6.23 -5.95 12.80
C ALA A 180 -6.89 -4.98 11.80
N LEU A 181 -7.55 -5.51 10.76
CA LEU A 181 -8.23 -4.74 9.71
C LEU A 181 -9.75 -4.69 9.92
N GLY A 182 -10.34 -5.73 10.53
CA GLY A 182 -11.77 -5.82 10.79
C GLY A 182 -12.33 -4.63 11.57
N GLU A 183 -11.58 -4.12 12.55
CA GLU A 183 -11.96 -2.91 13.33
C GLU A 183 -12.02 -1.66 12.45
N VAL A 184 -11.04 -1.47 11.55
CA VAL A 184 -10.99 -0.30 10.66
C VAL A 184 -12.10 -0.38 9.61
N ILE A 185 -12.31 -1.55 8.99
CA ILE A 185 -13.40 -1.77 8.03
C ILE A 185 -14.76 -1.52 8.68
N SER A 186 -14.97 -2.06 9.89
CA SER A 186 -16.20 -1.85 10.66
C SER A 186 -16.44 -0.37 10.96
N SER A 187 -15.37 0.37 11.30
CA SER A 187 -15.45 1.81 11.56
C SER A 187 -15.81 2.63 10.31
N LEU A 188 -15.28 2.28 9.14
CA LEU A 188 -15.58 2.94 7.86
C LEU A 188 -17.00 2.62 7.39
N GLN A 189 -17.43 1.36 7.51
CA GLN A 189 -18.82 0.96 7.26
C GLN A 189 -19.81 1.68 8.18
N GLY A 190 -19.45 1.87 9.46
CA GLY A 190 -20.25 2.64 10.41
C GLY A 190 -20.42 4.10 9.99
N ARG A 191 -19.34 4.74 9.53
CA ARG A 191 -19.38 6.13 9.01
C ARG A 191 -20.20 6.26 7.73
N GLU A 192 -20.08 5.30 6.82
CA GLU A 192 -20.81 5.29 5.55
C GLU A 192 -22.32 5.03 5.75
N ARG A 193 -22.68 4.10 6.64
CA ARG A 193 -24.08 3.87 7.06
C ARG A 193 -24.69 5.09 7.77
N ALA A 194 -23.91 5.80 8.58
CA ALA A 194 -24.37 7.05 9.18
C ALA A 194 -24.63 8.15 8.13
N ARG A 195 -23.89 8.13 7.01
CA ARG A 195 -24.04 9.07 5.89
C ARG A 195 -25.20 8.72 4.95
N THR A 196 -25.53 7.45 4.81
CA THR A 196 -26.57 6.94 3.89
C THR A 196 -27.93 6.73 4.55
N ARG A 197 -28.09 7.05 5.84
CA ARG A 197 -29.40 7.04 6.50
C ARG A 197 -30.34 8.03 5.80
N PRO A 198 -31.48 7.58 5.23
CA PRO A 198 -32.35 8.45 4.44
C PRO A 198 -32.77 9.68 5.26
N ALA A 199 -32.70 10.86 4.62
CA ALA A 199 -32.89 12.17 5.25
C ALA A 199 -34.20 12.34 6.04
N LEU A 200 -35.18 11.46 5.82
CA LEU A 200 -36.43 11.39 6.57
C LEU A 200 -36.23 10.93 8.03
N GLU A 201 -35.37 9.94 8.30
CA GLU A 201 -35.12 9.46 9.67
C GLU A 201 -34.25 10.41 10.50
N GLN A 202 -33.43 11.26 9.87
CA GLN A 202 -32.68 12.29 10.59
C GLN A 202 -33.54 13.50 10.96
N ARG A 203 -34.61 13.78 10.20
CA ARG A 203 -35.63 14.77 10.56
C ARG A 203 -36.49 14.28 11.72
N GLN A 204 -36.95 13.02 11.67
CA GLN A 204 -37.76 12.43 12.73
C GLN A 204 -37.06 12.45 14.09
N LEU A 205 -35.78 12.05 14.18
CA LEU A 205 -35.01 12.12 15.43
C LEU A 205 -34.74 13.55 15.92
N ARG A 206 -34.64 14.53 15.02
CA ARG A 206 -34.47 15.95 15.38
C ARG A 206 -35.77 16.58 15.87
N GLU A 207 -36.92 16.07 15.42
CA GLU A 207 -38.25 16.46 15.88
C GLU A 207 -38.58 15.79 17.22
N ASP A 208 -38.25 14.50 17.39
CA ASP A 208 -38.43 13.75 18.65
C ASP A 208 -37.52 14.26 19.79
N ALA A 209 -36.32 14.75 19.45
CA ALA A 209 -35.44 15.42 20.41
C ALA A 209 -35.94 16.81 20.84
N ARG A 210 -36.81 17.47 20.04
CA ARG A 210 -37.42 18.76 20.40
C ARG A 210 -38.68 18.60 21.24
N THR A 211 -39.43 17.51 21.07
CA THR A 211 -40.66 17.25 21.82
C THR A 211 -40.41 16.75 23.25
N ASN A 212 -39.25 16.14 23.51
CA ASN A 212 -38.85 15.70 24.86
C ASN A 212 -38.13 16.77 25.71
N GLY A 213 -37.92 17.98 25.19
CA GLY A 213 -37.23 19.07 25.90
C GLY A 213 -38.14 20.12 26.55
N SER A 214 -39.46 19.99 26.44
CA SER A 214 -40.45 20.99 26.90
C SER A 214 -41.33 20.50 28.05
N SER A 215 -40.85 19.54 28.86
CA SER A 215 -41.51 19.13 30.11
C SER A 215 -40.49 18.87 31.20
N SER A 216 -39.95 19.95 31.79
CA SER A 216 -39.55 20.09 33.21
C SER A 216 -39.13 21.53 33.47
#